data_AF-A0A6C0Q2T4-F1
#
_entry.id   AF-A0A6C0Q2T4-F1
#
_cell.length_a   1.000
_cell.length_b   1.000
_cell.length_c   1.000
_cell.angle_alpha   90.00
_cell.angle_beta   90.00
_cell.angle_gamma   90.00
#
_symmetry.space_group_name_H-M   'P 1'
#
loop_
_entity.id
_entity.type
_entity.pdbx_description
1 polymer ?
#
loop_
_entity_poly.entity_id
_entity_poly.type
_entity_poly.pdbx_seq_one_letter_code
_entity_poly.pdbx_strand_id
1 'polypeptide(L)'
;MTTGEIRSHRIDPASVAQIEGGGAEVFGPNYVFFSARKGADYTTRVFLDSRYVPHLHPGGEAAVAVEGVLDIMSSAPGCMGTLYDGAMRGVHRDVIARFGGLVINKQHKGNLPQFYETLRPGRCSHELWAANGRIAEKMHFADGTIELVPVPIRKLERRGTRTFRWYHLLVRPCRHGRHEYRVGVGATSRTGERPPGESDDERGFHRAEHLQQIPEFTRTHQLVYPYRSDIESGHAQLDASLWNGRLISYGVEAQQLLTLGFVLAQNSTSRALHQSGILLQPAG
;
A
#
# COMPACT_ATOMS: atom_id res chain seq x y z
N MET A 1 15.69 49.97 20.63
CA MET A 1 15.30 48.62 20.18
C MET A 1 13.93 48.74 19.55
N THR A 2 13.86 48.70 18.23
CA THR A 2 12.60 48.88 17.50
C THR A 2 12.15 47.52 16.98
N THR A 3 11.31 46.84 17.75
CA THR A 3 10.62 45.61 17.36
C THR A 3 9.38 45.99 16.55
N GLY A 4 9.36 45.64 15.26
CA GLY A 4 8.26 45.96 14.34
C GLY A 4 8.60 45.87 12.85
N GLU A 5 9.77 45.35 12.48
CA GLU A 5 10.16 45.22 11.08
C GLU A 5 9.30 44.13 10.40
N ILE A 6 8.32 44.56 9.58
CA ILE A 6 7.56 43.64 8.71
C ILE A 6 8.54 43.18 7.62
N ARG A 7 9.15 42.01 7.83
CA ARG A 7 10.00 41.37 6.84
C ARG A 7 9.14 40.70 5.79
N SER A 8 9.34 41.07 4.53
CA SER A 8 8.73 40.40 3.38
C SER A 8 9.40 39.03 3.24
N HIS A 9 8.84 38.01 3.89
CA HIS A 9 9.29 36.64 3.70
C HIS A 9 8.74 36.11 2.38
N ARG A 10 9.62 35.62 1.51
CA ARG A 10 9.20 34.94 0.28
C ARG A 10 8.55 33.62 0.67
N ILE A 11 7.24 33.52 0.46
CA ILE A 11 6.47 32.30 0.68
C ILE A 11 6.61 31.44 -0.56
N ASP A 12 6.94 30.17 -0.37
CA ASP A 12 6.90 29.19 -1.44
C ASP A 12 5.46 28.70 -1.63
N PRO A 13 4.82 28.95 -2.80
CA PRO A 13 3.45 28.52 -3.04
C PRO A 13 3.29 27.00 -3.11
N ALA A 14 4.39 26.25 -3.25
CA ALA A 14 4.38 24.79 -3.27
C ALA A 14 4.53 24.15 -1.88
N SER A 15 4.84 24.95 -0.84
CA SER A 15 5.08 24.46 0.51
C SER A 15 3.92 24.75 1.44
N VAL A 16 3.58 23.77 2.28
CA VAL A 16 2.54 23.90 3.31
C VAL A 16 2.94 23.16 4.58
N ALA A 17 2.30 23.49 5.69
CA ALA A 17 2.42 22.75 6.92
C ALA A 17 1.81 21.34 6.77
N GLN A 18 2.54 20.33 7.23
CA GLN A 18 2.19 18.92 7.13
C GLN A 18 2.60 18.19 8.41
N ILE A 19 1.91 17.09 8.72
CA ILE A 19 2.22 16.25 9.89
C ILE A 19 2.89 14.97 9.39
N GLU A 20 4.12 14.73 9.82
CA GLU A 20 4.85 13.50 9.52
C GLU A 20 4.39 12.33 10.42
N GLY A 21 4.81 11.10 10.10
CA GLY A 21 4.44 9.86 10.80
C GLY A 21 4.77 9.80 12.31
N GLY A 22 5.44 10.80 12.86
CA GLY A 22 5.72 10.98 14.30
C GLY A 22 4.92 12.09 14.98
N GLY A 23 4.01 12.77 14.27
CA GLY A 23 3.23 13.90 14.79
C GLY A 23 3.95 15.24 14.74
N ALA A 24 5.18 15.28 14.18
CA ALA A 24 5.93 16.52 13.98
C ALA A 24 5.33 17.32 12.81
N GLU A 25 5.17 18.61 13.02
CA GLU A 25 4.76 19.54 11.96
C GLU A 25 6.00 19.99 11.17
N VAL A 26 5.96 19.76 9.86
CA VAL A 26 7.00 20.18 8.91
C VAL A 26 6.41 21.10 7.88
N PHE A 27 7.18 22.07 7.40
CA PHE A 27 6.77 22.99 6.36
C PHE A 27 7.61 22.75 5.11
N GLY A 28 6.96 22.33 4.03
CA GLY A 28 7.64 22.01 2.79
C GLY A 28 6.71 21.47 1.72
N PRO A 29 7.25 21.18 0.53
CA PRO A 29 6.51 20.49 -0.50
C PRO A 29 6.44 18.98 -0.19
N ASN A 30 5.41 18.30 -0.68
CA ASN A 30 5.29 16.84 -0.57
C ASN A 30 5.41 16.19 -1.94
N TYR A 31 6.15 15.09 -1.98
CA TYR A 31 6.40 14.30 -3.18
C TYR A 31 6.21 12.82 -2.89
N VAL A 32 5.54 12.13 -3.81
CA VAL A 32 5.52 10.67 -3.86
C VAL A 32 6.58 10.19 -4.84
N PHE A 33 7.44 9.27 -4.39
CA PHE A 33 8.43 8.61 -5.24
C PHE A 33 8.08 7.15 -5.45
N PHE A 34 8.33 6.67 -6.66
CA PHE A 34 8.23 5.26 -7.00
C PHE A 34 9.60 4.74 -7.35
N SER A 35 9.96 3.59 -6.79
CA SER A 35 11.20 2.90 -7.13
C SER A 35 10.98 1.40 -7.18
N ALA A 36 11.87 0.73 -7.91
CA ALA A 36 11.95 -0.72 -7.94
C ALA A 36 13.41 -1.14 -7.82
N ARG A 37 13.66 -2.36 -7.35
CA ARG A 37 14.99 -2.96 -7.33
C ARG A 37 14.96 -4.43 -7.72
N LYS A 38 16.10 -4.96 -8.13
CA LYS A 38 16.28 -6.38 -8.45
C LYS A 38 16.69 -7.16 -7.21
N GLY A 39 15.74 -7.92 -6.66
CA GLY A 39 16.01 -8.79 -5.50
C GLY A 39 16.40 -8.00 -4.25
N ALA A 40 17.33 -8.55 -3.47
CA ALA A 40 17.81 -7.94 -2.24
C ALA A 40 18.93 -6.89 -2.45
N ASP A 41 19.43 -6.73 -3.68
CA ASP A 41 20.56 -5.85 -3.96
C ASP A 41 20.10 -4.38 -4.03
N TYR A 42 20.41 -3.62 -2.98
CA TYR A 42 20.09 -2.21 -2.89
C TYR A 42 20.70 -1.37 -4.03
N THR A 43 21.87 -1.75 -4.54
CA THR A 43 22.56 -1.00 -5.60
C THR A 43 21.85 -1.05 -6.94
N THR A 44 20.87 -1.95 -7.09
CA THR A 44 20.04 -2.08 -8.29
C THR A 44 18.78 -1.23 -8.26
N ARG A 45 18.59 -0.40 -7.22
CA ARG A 45 17.41 0.46 -7.11
C ARG A 45 17.37 1.47 -8.26
N VAL A 46 16.21 1.59 -8.88
CA VAL A 46 15.89 2.57 -9.92
C VAL A 46 14.61 3.27 -9.52
N PHE A 47 14.63 4.60 -9.52
CA PHE A 47 13.44 5.44 -9.41
C PHE A 47 12.70 5.45 -10.74
N LEU A 48 11.40 5.19 -10.69
CA LEU A 48 10.51 5.07 -11.83
C LEU A 48 9.74 6.36 -12.09
N ASP A 49 9.32 7.05 -11.03
CA ASP A 49 8.49 8.25 -11.11
C ASP A 49 8.61 9.08 -9.81
N SER A 50 8.30 10.37 -9.91
CA SER A 50 8.20 11.32 -8.81
C SER A 50 7.06 12.30 -9.08
N ARG A 51 6.15 12.45 -8.11
CA ARG A 51 4.96 13.28 -8.25
C ARG A 51 4.85 14.26 -7.11
N TYR A 52 4.68 15.54 -7.44
CA TYR A 52 4.28 16.55 -6.46
C TYR A 52 2.87 16.27 -5.97
N VAL A 53 2.63 16.45 -4.68
CA VAL A 53 1.32 16.33 -4.04
C VAL A 53 0.76 17.73 -3.80
N PRO A 54 -0.25 18.17 -4.56
CA PRO A 54 -0.85 19.47 -4.37
C PRO A 54 -1.43 19.65 -2.96
N HIS A 55 -1.34 20.88 -2.45
CA HIS A 55 -2.02 21.23 -1.21
C HIS A 55 -3.53 20.98 -1.34
N LEU A 56 -4.12 20.33 -0.34
CA LEU A 56 -5.54 19.95 -0.31
C LEU A 56 -5.98 19.08 -1.49
N HIS A 57 -5.06 18.31 -2.09
CA HIS A 57 -5.44 17.33 -3.11
C HIS A 57 -6.53 16.40 -2.55
N PRO A 58 -7.66 16.22 -3.26
CA PRO A 58 -8.68 15.27 -2.84
C PRO A 58 -8.09 13.86 -2.66
N GLY A 59 -8.32 13.25 -1.49
CA GLY A 59 -7.72 11.96 -1.13
C GLY A 59 -6.22 12.01 -0.74
N GLY A 60 -5.63 13.21 -0.71
CA GLY A 60 -4.27 13.46 -0.25
C GLY A 60 -3.19 12.73 -1.05
N GLU A 61 -2.05 12.49 -0.39
CA GLU A 61 -0.89 11.78 -0.95
C GLU A 61 -1.26 10.40 -1.52
N ALA A 62 -2.14 9.66 -0.84
CA ALA A 62 -2.52 8.32 -1.25
C ALA A 62 -3.28 8.29 -2.59
N ALA A 63 -4.04 9.34 -2.93
CA ALA A 63 -4.70 9.44 -4.23
C ALA A 63 -3.68 9.65 -5.37
N VAL A 64 -2.74 10.59 -5.18
CA VAL A 64 -1.62 10.82 -6.12
C VAL A 64 -0.78 9.56 -6.28
N ALA A 65 -0.57 8.82 -5.18
CA ALA A 65 0.14 7.56 -5.21
C ALA A 65 -0.60 6.47 -6.02
N VAL A 66 -1.93 6.37 -5.87
CA VAL A 66 -2.73 5.42 -6.67
C VAL A 66 -2.60 5.72 -8.16
N GLU A 67 -2.73 6.98 -8.57
CA GLU A 67 -2.58 7.38 -9.97
C GLU A 67 -1.20 6.95 -10.51
N GLY A 68 -0.13 7.20 -9.75
CA GLY A 68 1.21 6.78 -10.15
C GLY A 68 1.39 5.28 -10.27
N VAL A 69 0.79 4.50 -9.37
CA VAL A 69 0.79 3.03 -9.47
C VAL A 69 0.09 2.59 -10.75
N LEU A 70 -1.07 3.15 -11.08
CA LEU A 70 -1.82 2.77 -12.28
C LEU A 70 -1.05 3.12 -13.57
N ASP A 71 -0.42 4.28 -13.62
CA ASP A 71 0.38 4.70 -14.78
C ASP A 71 1.61 3.79 -14.99
N ILE A 72 2.32 3.48 -13.90
CA ILE A 72 3.47 2.56 -13.93
C ILE A 72 3.02 1.16 -14.36
N MET A 73 1.93 0.64 -13.78
CA MET A 73 1.41 -0.68 -14.15
C MET A 73 0.94 -0.73 -15.60
N SER A 74 0.37 0.35 -16.13
CA SER A 74 -0.02 0.47 -17.54
C SER A 74 1.19 0.46 -18.48
N SER A 75 2.30 1.05 -18.04
CA SER A 75 3.53 1.20 -18.83
C SER A 75 4.49 0.00 -18.68
N ALA A 76 4.35 -0.80 -17.62
CA ALA A 76 5.20 -1.94 -17.31
C ALA A 76 4.37 -3.22 -17.16
N PRO A 77 4.17 -4.01 -18.24
CA PRO A 77 3.32 -5.21 -18.23
C PRO A 77 3.70 -6.31 -17.22
N GLY A 78 4.91 -6.26 -16.66
CA GLY A 78 5.37 -7.16 -15.59
C GLY A 78 5.11 -6.64 -14.16
N CYS A 79 4.66 -5.40 -14.00
CA CYS A 79 4.38 -4.82 -12.69
C CYS A 79 3.11 -5.42 -12.09
N MET A 80 3.27 -6.17 -11.00
CA MET A 80 2.15 -6.87 -10.36
C MET A 80 1.36 -5.99 -9.38
N GLY A 81 1.89 -4.82 -9.00
CA GLY A 81 1.29 -3.99 -7.97
C GLY A 81 2.31 -3.13 -7.25
N THR A 82 1.95 -2.69 -6.04
CA THR A 82 2.73 -1.74 -5.25
C THR A 82 2.95 -2.23 -3.82
N LEU A 83 4.10 -1.83 -3.28
CA LEU A 83 4.38 -1.83 -1.85
C LEU A 83 4.27 -0.39 -1.37
N TYR A 84 3.44 -0.16 -0.37
CA TYR A 84 3.21 1.18 0.16
C TYR A 84 3.08 1.14 1.67
N ASP A 85 3.28 2.28 2.32
CA ASP A 85 3.11 2.36 3.76
C ASP A 85 1.62 2.32 4.19
N GLY A 86 1.35 2.43 5.49
CA GLY A 86 0.03 2.31 6.09
C GLY A 86 -1.00 3.38 5.65
N ALA A 87 -0.61 4.38 4.85
CA ALA A 87 -1.51 5.43 4.37
C ALA A 87 -2.59 4.90 3.39
N MET A 88 -2.31 3.85 2.60
CA MET A 88 -3.31 3.30 1.68
C MET A 88 -4.46 2.57 2.39
N ARG A 89 -5.60 3.24 2.47
CA ARG A 89 -6.90 2.70 2.91
C ARG A 89 -7.61 1.86 1.83
N GLY A 90 -8.70 1.20 2.21
CA GLY A 90 -9.51 0.35 1.36
C GLY A 90 -9.97 1.03 0.07
N VAL A 91 -10.30 2.32 0.11
CA VAL A 91 -10.68 3.09 -1.09
C VAL A 91 -9.57 3.13 -2.14
N HIS A 92 -8.30 3.19 -1.71
CA HIS A 92 -7.12 3.17 -2.59
C HIS A 92 -6.83 1.75 -3.08
N ARG A 93 -6.92 0.77 -2.18
CA ARG A 93 -6.71 -0.65 -2.48
C ARG A 93 -7.73 -1.17 -3.49
N ASP A 94 -8.99 -0.75 -3.38
CA ASP A 94 -10.07 -1.13 -4.31
C ASP A 94 -9.72 -0.74 -5.75
N VAL A 95 -9.25 0.50 -5.95
CA VAL A 95 -8.88 1.01 -7.28
C VAL A 95 -7.75 0.16 -7.89
N ILE A 96 -6.66 -0.07 -7.15
CA ILE A 96 -5.52 -0.86 -7.64
C ILE A 96 -5.92 -2.32 -7.88
N ALA A 97 -6.70 -2.92 -6.97
CA ALA A 97 -7.16 -4.30 -7.09
C ALA A 97 -8.06 -4.50 -8.32
N ARG A 98 -8.96 -3.56 -8.60
CA ARG A 98 -9.83 -3.56 -9.79
C ARG A 98 -9.05 -3.42 -11.09
N PHE A 99 -7.96 -2.66 -11.07
CA PHE A 99 -7.00 -2.58 -12.18
C PHE A 99 -6.17 -3.87 -12.37
N GLY A 100 -6.19 -4.78 -11.38
CA GLY A 100 -5.50 -6.06 -11.45
C GLY A 100 -4.15 -6.08 -10.74
N GLY A 101 -3.89 -5.08 -9.90
CA GLY A 101 -2.70 -4.95 -9.06
C GLY A 101 -2.86 -5.57 -7.67
N LEU A 102 -1.73 -5.84 -7.06
CA LEU A 102 -1.59 -6.21 -5.65
C LEU A 102 -1.21 -4.96 -4.84
N VAL A 103 -1.80 -4.77 -3.67
CA VAL A 103 -1.31 -3.79 -2.70
C VAL A 103 -0.77 -4.52 -1.48
N ILE A 104 0.50 -4.29 -1.20
CA ILE A 104 1.14 -4.75 0.04
C ILE A 104 1.30 -3.52 0.93
N ASN A 105 0.58 -3.50 2.04
CA ASN A 105 0.74 -2.51 3.09
C ASN A 105 0.28 -3.07 4.43
N LYS A 106 0.41 -2.28 5.49
CA LYS A 106 -0.17 -2.62 6.78
C LYS A 106 -1.68 -2.44 6.78
N GLN A 107 -2.38 -3.34 7.44
CA GLN A 107 -3.76 -3.18 7.83
C GLN A 107 -3.85 -2.01 8.82
N HIS A 108 -4.84 -1.15 8.58
CA HIS A 108 -5.03 0.01 9.43
C HIS A 108 -5.42 -0.43 10.85
N LYS A 109 -4.80 0.21 11.85
CA LYS A 109 -5.11 -0.03 13.27
C LYS A 109 -6.55 0.42 13.58
N GLY A 110 -7.19 -0.21 14.55
CA GLY A 110 -8.54 0.16 15.00
C GLY A 110 -9.69 -0.41 14.17
N ASN A 111 -9.42 -1.18 13.10
CA ASN A 111 -10.46 -1.92 12.40
C ASN A 111 -11.01 -3.05 13.28
N LEU A 112 -12.23 -2.89 13.76
CA LEU A 112 -12.95 -3.92 14.51
C LEU A 112 -13.31 -5.11 13.61
N PRO A 113 -13.35 -6.33 14.16
CA PRO A 113 -13.85 -7.49 13.42
C PRO A 113 -15.27 -7.26 12.90
N GLN A 114 -15.53 -7.66 11.66
CA GLN A 114 -16.85 -7.57 11.05
C GLN A 114 -17.35 -8.93 10.61
N PHE A 115 -18.64 -9.20 10.84
CA PHE A 115 -19.28 -10.40 10.35
C PHE A 115 -19.20 -10.44 8.82
N TYR A 116 -18.79 -11.58 8.28
CA TYR A 116 -18.64 -11.76 6.84
C TYR A 116 -19.78 -12.59 6.26
N GLU A 117 -19.94 -13.86 6.64
CA GLU A 117 -21.08 -14.68 6.25
C GLU A 117 -21.14 -15.97 7.08
N THR A 118 -22.29 -16.64 7.07
CA THR A 118 -22.42 -17.97 7.66
C THR A 118 -22.50 -19.02 6.56
N LEU A 119 -21.50 -19.90 6.50
CA LEU A 119 -21.45 -21.01 5.56
C LEU A 119 -22.04 -22.27 6.19
N ARG A 120 -22.91 -22.96 5.46
CA ARG A 120 -23.60 -24.17 5.94
C ARG A 120 -23.34 -25.40 5.04
N PRO A 121 -22.09 -25.91 4.96
CA PRO A 121 -21.81 -27.10 4.16
C PRO A 121 -22.32 -28.36 4.87
N GLY A 122 -23.33 -28.99 4.29
CA GLY A 122 -23.91 -30.22 4.83
C GLY A 122 -24.45 -30.03 6.25
N ARG A 123 -23.82 -30.68 7.23
CA ARG A 123 -24.22 -30.64 8.65
C ARG A 123 -23.43 -29.60 9.48
N CYS A 124 -22.55 -28.83 8.86
CA CYS A 124 -21.73 -27.84 9.55
C CYS A 124 -22.34 -26.44 9.44
N SER A 125 -22.01 -25.58 10.40
CA SER A 125 -22.27 -24.14 10.34
C SER A 125 -20.99 -23.42 10.73
N HIS A 126 -20.49 -22.55 9.86
CA HIS A 126 -19.25 -21.82 10.03
C HIS A 126 -19.51 -20.33 9.93
N GLU A 127 -19.30 -19.61 11.02
CA GLU A 127 -19.45 -18.17 11.07
C GLU A 127 -18.11 -17.51 10.71
N LEU A 128 -18.06 -16.89 9.53
CA LEU A 128 -16.87 -16.22 9.02
C LEU A 128 -16.89 -14.75 9.39
N TRP A 129 -15.73 -14.24 9.79
CA TRP A 129 -15.49 -12.85 10.17
C TRP A 129 -14.28 -12.30 9.42
N ALA A 130 -14.33 -11.02 9.06
CA ALA A 130 -13.17 -10.28 8.60
C ALA A 130 -12.46 -9.64 9.81
N ALA A 131 -11.23 -10.07 10.09
CA ALA A 131 -10.42 -9.57 11.19
C ALA A 131 -8.95 -9.52 10.78
N ASN A 132 -8.24 -8.45 11.17
CA ASN A 132 -6.81 -8.29 10.89
C ASN A 132 -6.43 -8.53 9.41
N GLY A 133 -7.25 -8.01 8.49
CA GLY A 133 -6.98 -8.10 7.05
C GLY A 133 -7.32 -9.46 6.40
N ARG A 134 -7.95 -10.40 7.11
CA ARG A 134 -8.26 -11.74 6.58
C ARG A 134 -9.54 -12.35 7.15
N ILE A 135 -9.95 -13.48 6.58
CA ILE A 135 -11.05 -14.29 7.12
C ILE A 135 -10.57 -15.08 8.33
N ALA A 136 -11.39 -15.04 9.39
CA ALA A 136 -11.27 -15.82 10.61
C ALA A 136 -12.62 -16.49 10.93
N GLU A 137 -12.56 -17.56 11.72
CA GLU A 137 -13.74 -18.21 12.28
C GLU A 137 -13.78 -18.00 13.79
N LYS A 138 -14.98 -17.77 14.31
CA LYS A 138 -15.20 -17.63 15.75
C LYS A 138 -15.11 -19.01 16.42
N MET A 139 -14.11 -19.18 17.28
CA MET A 139 -13.84 -20.41 18.01
C MET A 139 -14.14 -20.23 19.49
N HIS A 140 -14.86 -21.18 20.06
CA HIS A 140 -15.14 -21.25 21.49
C HIS A 140 -14.20 -22.28 22.12
N PHE A 141 -13.42 -21.84 23.09
CA PHE A 141 -12.50 -22.71 23.83
C PHE A 141 -13.14 -23.24 25.11
N ALA A 142 -12.56 -24.31 25.66
CA ALA A 142 -13.08 -24.97 26.86
C ALA A 142 -13.02 -24.11 28.12
N ASP A 143 -12.15 -23.11 28.15
CA ASP A 143 -12.02 -22.11 29.21
C ASP A 143 -13.08 -20.99 29.13
N GLY A 144 -14.01 -21.07 28.17
CA GLY A 144 -15.06 -20.09 27.94
C GLY A 144 -14.61 -18.88 27.11
N THR A 145 -13.34 -18.83 26.69
CA THR A 145 -12.86 -17.75 25.81
C THR A 145 -13.34 -17.93 24.38
N ILE A 146 -13.45 -16.80 23.68
CA ILE A 146 -13.82 -16.75 22.28
C ILE A 146 -12.72 -16.04 21.53
N GLU A 147 -12.15 -16.70 20.52
CA GLU A 147 -11.16 -16.07 19.66
C GLU A 147 -11.58 -16.16 18.19
N LEU A 148 -11.08 -15.20 17.41
CA LEU A 148 -11.17 -15.24 15.96
C LEU A 148 -9.92 -15.91 15.41
N VAL A 149 -10.04 -17.19 15.08
CA VAL A 149 -8.93 -17.99 14.58
C VAL A 149 -8.87 -17.84 13.06
N PRO A 150 -7.74 -17.37 12.49
CA PRO A 150 -7.64 -17.15 11.06
C PRO A 150 -7.81 -18.42 10.24
N VAL A 151 -8.67 -18.40 9.22
CA VAL A 151 -8.88 -19.56 8.34
C VAL A 151 -7.70 -19.70 7.38
N PRO A 152 -7.11 -20.89 7.22
CA PRO A 152 -5.98 -21.10 6.31
C PRO A 152 -6.30 -20.69 4.86
N ILE A 153 -5.41 -19.88 4.27
CA ILE A 153 -5.46 -19.49 2.86
C ILE A 153 -4.59 -20.47 2.07
N ARG A 154 -5.19 -21.20 1.14
CA ARG A 154 -4.46 -22.10 0.23
C ARG A 154 -3.86 -21.35 -0.95
N LYS A 155 -4.59 -20.40 -1.51
CA LYS A 155 -4.18 -19.66 -2.71
C LYS A 155 -4.90 -18.32 -2.82
N LEU A 156 -4.20 -17.30 -3.32
CA LEU A 156 -4.79 -16.10 -3.90
C LEU A 156 -5.05 -16.34 -5.39
N GLU A 157 -6.30 -16.18 -5.81
CA GLU A 157 -6.76 -16.36 -7.18
C GLU A 157 -7.15 -15.00 -7.77
N ARG A 158 -6.63 -14.68 -8.96
CA ARG A 158 -7.03 -13.52 -9.75
C ARG A 158 -7.96 -13.98 -10.88
N ARG A 159 -9.04 -13.27 -11.13
CA ARG A 159 -9.98 -13.50 -12.23
C ARG A 159 -10.31 -12.19 -12.95
N GLY A 160 -10.72 -12.29 -14.21
CA GLY A 160 -11.06 -11.14 -15.06
C GLY A 160 -9.96 -10.81 -16.07
N THR A 161 -10.32 -10.04 -17.09
CA THR A 161 -9.42 -9.63 -18.20
C THR A 161 -9.36 -8.12 -18.40
N ARG A 162 -10.43 -7.39 -18.09
CA ARG A 162 -10.49 -5.92 -18.15
C ARG A 162 -10.70 -5.29 -16.79
N THR A 163 -11.58 -5.88 -15.99
CA THR A 163 -11.74 -5.59 -14.57
C THR A 163 -11.40 -6.86 -13.81
N PHE A 164 -10.62 -6.72 -12.75
CA PHE A 164 -10.11 -7.86 -12.01
C PHE A 164 -10.83 -8.03 -10.68
N ARG A 165 -11.01 -9.30 -10.31
CA ARG A 165 -11.50 -9.72 -9.01
C ARG A 165 -10.51 -10.68 -8.38
N TRP A 166 -10.40 -10.60 -7.07
CA TRP A 166 -9.45 -11.39 -6.30
C TRP A 166 -10.18 -12.25 -5.29
N TYR A 167 -9.67 -13.45 -5.09
CA TYR A 167 -10.27 -14.41 -4.18
C TYR A 167 -9.21 -15.13 -3.35
N HIS A 168 -9.46 -15.29 -2.07
CA HIS A 168 -8.80 -16.32 -1.27
C HIS A 168 -9.54 -17.63 -1.42
N LEU A 169 -8.82 -18.67 -1.82
CA LEU A 169 -9.27 -20.06 -1.67
C LEU A 169 -8.89 -20.51 -0.26
N LEU A 170 -9.88 -20.62 0.60
CA LEU A 170 -9.75 -20.99 2.00
C LEU A 170 -9.92 -22.49 2.15
N VAL A 171 -9.18 -23.07 3.09
CA VAL A 171 -9.32 -24.48 3.47
C VAL A 171 -9.60 -24.53 4.97
N ARG A 172 -10.83 -24.88 5.32
CA ARG A 172 -11.28 -25.02 6.71
C ARG A 172 -11.20 -26.49 7.12
N PRO A 173 -10.33 -26.87 8.06
CA PRO A 173 -10.31 -28.22 8.61
C PRO A 173 -11.46 -28.38 9.61
N CYS A 174 -12.51 -29.15 9.30
CA CYS A 174 -13.67 -29.39 10.19
C CYS A 174 -13.76 -30.84 10.68
N ARG A 175 -14.41 -31.04 11.84
CA ARG A 175 -14.68 -32.37 12.41
C ARG A 175 -15.48 -33.27 11.47
N HIS A 176 -16.25 -32.68 10.55
CA HIS A 176 -17.04 -33.39 9.55
C HIS A 176 -16.36 -33.47 8.18
N GLY A 177 -15.06 -33.13 8.11
CA GLY A 177 -14.27 -33.15 6.88
C GLY A 177 -13.71 -31.79 6.50
N ARG A 178 -12.91 -31.76 5.43
CA ARG A 178 -12.30 -30.54 4.92
C ARG A 178 -13.31 -29.78 4.06
N HIS A 179 -13.44 -28.47 4.29
CA HIS A 179 -14.27 -27.60 3.45
C HIS A 179 -13.41 -26.57 2.73
N GLU A 180 -13.70 -26.34 1.46
CA GLU A 180 -13.01 -25.34 0.63
C GLU A 180 -13.99 -24.22 0.28
N TYR A 181 -13.56 -22.98 0.46
CA TYR A 181 -14.38 -21.80 0.21
C TYR A 181 -13.63 -20.80 -0.66
N ARG A 182 -14.35 -20.10 -1.53
CA ARG A 182 -13.81 -18.99 -2.31
C ARG A 182 -14.38 -17.69 -1.76
N VAL A 183 -13.54 -16.87 -1.17
CA VAL A 183 -13.93 -15.58 -0.58
C VAL A 183 -13.33 -14.44 -1.39
N GLY A 184 -14.13 -13.46 -1.79
CA GLY A 184 -13.64 -12.27 -2.47
C GLY A 184 -12.76 -11.41 -1.55
N VAL A 185 -11.70 -10.81 -2.09
CA VAL A 185 -10.79 -9.89 -1.38
C VAL A 185 -10.38 -8.73 -2.28
N GLY A 186 -9.78 -7.69 -1.70
CA GLY A 186 -9.11 -6.60 -2.43
C GLY A 186 -10.03 -5.57 -3.11
N ALA A 187 -11.19 -5.97 -3.65
CA ALA A 187 -12.13 -5.08 -4.32
C ALA A 187 -13.52 -5.14 -3.68
N THR A 188 -14.06 -3.99 -3.27
CA THR A 188 -15.42 -3.84 -2.70
C THR A 188 -16.43 -3.84 -3.83
N SER A 189 -17.31 -4.85 -3.90
CA SER A 189 -18.29 -4.97 -4.98
C SER A 189 -19.42 -3.95 -4.88
N ARG A 190 -19.71 -3.30 -6.01
CA ARG A 190 -20.67 -2.20 -6.10
C ARG A 190 -22.08 -2.69 -6.40
N THR A 191 -23.08 -1.86 -6.10
CA THR A 191 -24.48 -2.12 -6.47
C THR A 191 -24.60 -2.45 -7.96
N GLY A 192 -25.28 -3.56 -8.29
CA GLY A 192 -25.43 -4.05 -9.66
C GLY A 192 -24.29 -4.94 -10.18
N GLU A 193 -23.17 -5.07 -9.45
CA GLU A 193 -22.08 -6.00 -9.80
C GLU A 193 -22.31 -7.45 -9.34
N ARG A 194 -23.38 -7.66 -8.56
CA ARG A 194 -23.86 -8.92 -7.99
C ARG A 194 -25.40 -8.93 -7.99
N PRO A 195 -26.06 -10.09 -7.75
CA PRO A 195 -27.50 -10.12 -7.53
C PRO A 195 -27.94 -9.12 -6.44
N PRO A 196 -29.18 -8.59 -6.52
CA PRO A 196 -29.68 -7.61 -5.55
C PRO A 196 -29.54 -8.09 -4.10
N GLY A 197 -29.01 -7.21 -3.24
CA GLY A 197 -28.76 -7.48 -1.82
C GLY A 197 -27.48 -8.26 -1.52
N GLU A 198 -26.69 -8.66 -2.53
CA GLU A 198 -25.47 -9.43 -2.34
C GLU A 198 -24.18 -8.63 -2.50
N SER A 199 -24.24 -7.41 -3.07
CA SER A 199 -23.06 -6.57 -3.23
C SER A 199 -22.56 -6.04 -1.88
N ASP A 200 -21.27 -5.72 -1.84
CA ASP A 200 -20.64 -5.20 -0.63
C ASP A 200 -21.22 -3.83 -0.23
N ASP A 201 -21.53 -2.98 -1.21
CA ASP A 201 -22.18 -1.68 -0.99
C ASP A 201 -23.57 -1.85 -0.35
N GLU A 202 -24.41 -2.74 -0.90
CA GLU A 202 -25.76 -3.01 -0.35
C GLU A 202 -25.70 -3.61 1.06
N ARG A 203 -24.62 -4.34 1.37
CA ARG A 203 -24.38 -4.96 2.68
C ARG A 203 -23.65 -4.05 3.66
N GLY A 204 -23.22 -2.86 3.23
CA GLY A 204 -22.41 -1.94 4.03
C GLY A 204 -21.04 -2.50 4.43
N PHE A 205 -20.47 -3.43 3.65
CA PHE A 205 -19.21 -4.11 3.98
C PHE A 205 -18.06 -3.62 3.09
N HIS A 206 -17.18 -2.74 3.59
CA HIS A 206 -16.06 -2.24 2.78
C HIS A 206 -14.93 -3.27 2.64
N ARG A 207 -15.11 -4.26 1.76
CA ARG A 207 -14.22 -5.42 1.60
C ARG A 207 -12.74 -5.07 1.47
N ALA A 208 -12.38 -4.09 0.65
CA ALA A 208 -10.98 -3.70 0.44
C ALA A 208 -10.33 -3.09 1.71
N GLU A 209 -11.14 -2.59 2.65
CA GLU A 209 -10.68 -2.06 3.93
C GLU A 209 -10.44 -3.20 4.93
N HIS A 210 -11.32 -4.21 4.94
CA HIS A 210 -11.29 -5.29 5.92
C HIS A 210 -10.49 -6.53 5.49
N LEU A 211 -10.33 -6.77 4.19
CA LEU A 211 -9.67 -7.96 3.64
C LEU A 211 -8.55 -7.60 2.65
N GLN A 212 -7.31 -7.92 3.03
CA GLN A 212 -6.12 -7.72 2.22
C GLN A 212 -5.92 -8.88 1.24
N GLN A 213 -5.40 -8.59 0.04
CA GLN A 213 -5.01 -9.64 -0.92
C GLN A 213 -3.85 -10.48 -0.37
N ILE A 214 -2.90 -9.84 0.31
CA ILE A 214 -1.75 -10.46 0.98
C ILE A 214 -1.72 -9.98 2.44
N PRO A 215 -2.35 -10.71 3.38
CA PRO A 215 -2.42 -10.30 4.78
C PRO A 215 -1.06 -10.26 5.48
N GLU A 216 -0.91 -9.38 6.47
CA GLU A 216 0.36 -9.12 7.19
C GLU A 216 1.05 -10.38 7.74
N PHE A 217 0.28 -11.31 8.31
CA PHE A 217 0.83 -12.50 8.96
C PHE A 217 1.25 -13.60 7.97
N THR A 218 1.11 -13.35 6.66
CA THR A 218 1.54 -14.31 5.66
C THR A 218 3.05 -14.17 5.40
N ARG A 219 3.70 -15.30 5.10
CA ARG A 219 5.13 -15.30 4.72
C ARG A 219 5.41 -14.34 3.56
N THR A 220 4.51 -14.26 2.58
CA THR A 220 4.67 -13.34 1.44
C THR A 220 4.74 -11.89 1.89
N HIS A 221 3.85 -11.45 2.78
CA HIS A 221 3.91 -10.08 3.32
C HIS A 221 5.20 -9.86 4.10
N GLN A 222 5.56 -10.77 5.00
CA GLN A 222 6.76 -10.68 5.83
C GLN A 222 8.06 -10.61 5.00
N LEU A 223 8.10 -11.24 3.82
CA LEU A 223 9.25 -11.20 2.92
C LEU A 223 9.29 -9.93 2.07
N VAL A 224 8.13 -9.36 1.71
CA VAL A 224 8.06 -8.25 0.75
C VAL A 224 7.91 -6.89 1.42
N TYR A 225 7.14 -6.80 2.51
CA TYR A 225 6.93 -5.53 3.20
C TYR A 225 8.21 -4.84 3.72
N PRO A 226 9.28 -5.56 4.14
CA PRO A 226 10.55 -4.92 4.50
C PRO A 226 11.20 -4.10 3.39
N TYR A 227 10.89 -4.35 2.10
CA TYR A 227 11.37 -3.51 0.99
C TYR A 227 10.86 -2.06 1.06
N ARG A 228 9.90 -1.74 1.95
CA ARG A 228 9.41 -0.36 2.16
C ARG A 228 10.53 0.59 2.56
N SER A 229 11.56 0.09 3.24
CA SER A 229 12.69 0.90 3.70
C SER A 229 13.56 1.40 2.54
N ASP A 230 13.37 0.88 1.33
CA ASP A 230 13.98 1.44 0.12
C ASP A 230 13.42 2.83 -0.22
N ILE A 231 12.15 3.10 0.10
CA ILE A 231 11.55 4.43 -0.10
C ILE A 231 12.05 5.38 1.00
N GLU A 232 12.02 4.93 2.26
CA GLU A 232 12.50 5.72 3.41
C GLU A 232 13.96 6.16 3.24
N SER A 233 14.83 5.23 2.81
CA SER A 233 16.23 5.54 2.52
C SER A 233 16.41 6.47 1.31
N GLY A 234 15.51 6.39 0.32
CA GLY A 234 15.50 7.30 -0.83
C GLY A 234 15.21 8.73 -0.41
N HIS A 235 14.17 8.94 0.41
CA HIS A 235 13.84 10.25 0.96
C HIS A 235 14.95 10.79 1.88
N ALA A 236 15.48 9.95 2.79
CA ALA A 236 16.59 10.36 3.66
C ALA A 236 17.83 10.80 2.87
N GLN A 237 18.12 10.14 1.73
CA GLN A 237 19.22 10.53 0.85
C GLN A 237 18.93 11.83 0.10
N LEU A 238 17.68 12.07 -0.31
CA LEU A 238 17.27 13.35 -0.88
C LEU A 238 17.47 14.46 0.15
N ASP A 239 16.92 14.32 1.36
CA ASP A 239 17.04 15.31 2.42
C ASP A 239 18.50 15.63 2.76
N ALA A 240 19.34 14.60 2.86
CA ALA A 240 20.78 14.76 3.11
C ALA A 240 21.52 15.46 1.95
N SER A 241 21.00 15.38 0.72
CA SER A 241 21.58 16.08 -0.44
C SER A 241 21.19 17.55 -0.51
N LEU A 242 20.15 17.96 0.23
CA LEU A 242 19.65 19.33 0.24
C LEU A 242 20.41 20.19 1.26
N TRP A 243 20.73 21.43 0.86
CA TRP A 243 21.39 22.38 1.76
C TRP A 243 20.51 22.66 2.99
N ASN A 244 21.04 22.41 4.19
CA ASN A 244 20.31 22.48 5.46
C ASN A 244 19.05 21.61 5.52
N GLY A 245 18.97 20.52 4.75
CA GLY A 245 17.78 19.67 4.66
C GLY A 245 16.57 20.40 4.07
N ARG A 246 16.79 21.45 3.27
CA ARG A 246 15.74 22.29 2.71
C ARG A 246 15.83 22.37 1.21
N LEU A 247 14.69 22.22 0.57
CA LEU A 247 14.59 22.34 -0.86
C LEU A 247 14.65 23.84 -1.24
N ILE A 248 15.80 24.27 -1.77
CA ILE A 248 16.15 25.70 -1.96
C ILE A 248 15.52 26.36 -3.20
N SER A 249 14.50 25.74 -3.79
CA SER A 249 13.78 26.26 -4.96
C SER A 249 12.33 26.57 -4.65
N TYR A 250 11.81 27.65 -5.21
CA TYR A 250 10.45 28.13 -5.03
C TYR A 250 9.58 27.75 -6.23
N GLY A 251 8.36 27.27 -5.96
CA GLY A 251 7.39 26.88 -6.98
C GLY A 251 7.59 25.45 -7.49
N VAL A 252 6.48 24.81 -7.82
CA VAL A 252 6.43 23.36 -8.14
C VAL A 252 7.40 23.00 -9.25
N GLU A 253 7.51 23.80 -10.31
CA GLU A 253 8.35 23.51 -11.47
C GLU A 253 9.84 23.48 -11.11
N ALA A 254 10.31 24.46 -10.34
CA ALA A 254 11.72 24.52 -9.94
C ALA A 254 12.08 23.38 -8.97
N GLN A 255 11.14 23.02 -8.10
CA GLN A 255 11.30 21.91 -7.16
C GLN A 255 11.30 20.56 -7.87
N GLN A 256 10.41 20.37 -8.85
CA GLN A 256 10.39 19.19 -9.70
C GLN A 256 11.69 19.02 -10.47
N LEU A 257 12.32 20.10 -10.94
CA LEU A 257 13.63 20.03 -11.60
C LEU A 257 14.73 19.52 -10.65
N LEU A 258 14.75 19.96 -9.39
CA LEU A 258 15.70 19.44 -8.39
C LEU A 258 15.45 17.94 -8.14
N THR A 259 14.19 17.57 -7.94
CA THR A 259 13.79 16.19 -7.71
C THR A 259 14.13 15.28 -8.89
N LEU A 260 13.90 15.75 -10.12
CA LEU A 260 14.28 15.05 -11.34
C LEU A 260 15.80 14.89 -11.43
N GLY A 261 16.57 15.94 -11.13
CA GLY A 261 18.03 15.89 -11.09
C GLY A 261 18.55 14.84 -10.10
N PHE A 262 17.97 14.79 -8.90
CA PHE A 262 18.28 13.77 -7.89
C PHE A 262 18.00 12.36 -8.43
N VAL A 263 16.79 12.12 -8.96
CA VAL A 263 16.38 10.82 -9.52
C VAL A 263 17.31 10.38 -10.65
N LEU A 264 17.66 11.29 -11.57
CA LEU A 264 18.57 11.00 -12.69
C LEU A 264 19.97 10.65 -12.19
N ALA A 265 20.48 11.35 -11.18
CA ALA A 265 21.78 11.06 -10.59
C ALA A 265 21.82 9.68 -9.90
N GLN A 266 20.78 9.33 -9.14
CA GLN A 266 20.65 8.02 -8.50
C GLN A 266 20.58 6.91 -9.56
N ASN A 267 19.70 7.05 -10.55
CA ASN A 267 19.54 6.06 -11.61
C ASN A 267 20.83 5.89 -12.44
N SER A 268 21.56 6.98 -12.71
CA SER A 268 22.85 6.93 -13.40
C SER A 268 23.91 6.19 -12.58
N THR A 269 23.91 6.39 -11.26
CA THR A 269 24.81 5.68 -10.34
C THR A 269 24.51 4.19 -10.30
N SER A 270 23.23 3.80 -10.13
CA SER A 270 22.80 2.40 -10.15
C SER A 270 23.13 1.73 -11.49
N ARG A 271 22.95 2.44 -12.61
CA ARG A 271 23.34 1.95 -13.94
C ARG A 271 24.85 1.71 -14.05
N ALA A 272 25.67 2.65 -13.59
CA ALA A 272 27.11 2.53 -13.63
C ALA A 272 27.60 1.34 -12.79
N LEU A 273 27.05 1.15 -11.58
CA LEU A 273 27.34 0.01 -10.71
C LEU A 273 26.91 -1.33 -11.32
N HIS A 274 25.73 -1.37 -11.95
CA HIS A 274 25.27 -2.56 -12.65
C HIS A 274 26.19 -2.91 -13.83
N GLN A 275 26.68 -1.91 -14.57
CA GLN A 275 27.59 -2.11 -15.70
C GLN A 275 29.00 -2.52 -15.29
N SER A 276 29.50 -2.04 -14.14
CA SER A 276 30.85 -2.36 -13.66
C SER A 276 30.96 -3.77 -13.06
N GLY A 277 29.84 -4.48 -12.87
CA GLY A 277 29.83 -5.83 -12.32
C GLY A 277 30.28 -5.88 -10.86
N ILE A 278 30.33 -4.73 -10.17
CA ILE A 278 30.64 -4.65 -8.75
C ILE A 278 29.42 -5.17 -7.97
N LEU A 279 29.31 -6.50 -7.91
CA LEU A 279 28.58 -7.18 -6.85
C LEU A 279 29.40 -6.96 -5.58
N LEU A 280 29.05 -5.93 -4.81
CA LEU A 280 29.49 -5.83 -3.42
C LEU A 280 28.91 -7.06 -2.70
N GLN A 281 29.72 -8.10 -2.55
CA GLN A 281 29.38 -9.21 -1.66
C GLN A 281 29.15 -8.63 -0.27
N PRO A 282 28.03 -8.93 0.39
CA PRO A 282 27.85 -8.53 1.78
C PRO A 282 28.97 -9.17 2.59
N ALA A 283 29.73 -8.34 3.31
CA ALA A 283 30.67 -8.82 4.32
C ALA A 283 29.87 -9.67 5.33
N GLY A 284 30.38 -10.86 5.61
CA GLY A 284 29.71 -11.91 6.40
C GLY A 284 29.48 -11.57 7.86
#